data_AF-A0A2T2U8I9-F1
#
_entry.id   AF-A0A2T2U8I9-F1
#
_cell.length_a   1.000
_cell.length_b   1.000
_cell.length_c   1.000
_cell.angle_alpha   90.00
_cell.angle_beta   90.00
_cell.angle_gamma   90.00
#
_symmetry.space_group_name_H-M   'P 1'
#
loop_
_entity.id
_entity.type
_entity.pdbx_description
1 polymer ?
#
loop_
_entity_poly.entity_id
_entity_poly.type
_entity_poly.pdbx_seq_one_letter_code
_entity_poly.pdbx_strand_id
1 'polypeptide(L)'
;MKRTADGRQQTAASQPETTEDLTDPEEEAKVRRMIERHAEYTESAVARRALNDWHETRGQFVKVMPTEYREALEAMEQNGEAREGLVGGGGAPPQRGASA
;
A
#
# COMPACT_ATOMS: atom_id res chain seq x y z
N MET A 1 32.24 -35.12 -12.66
CA MET A 1 31.55 -34.95 -11.37
C MET A 1 31.46 -33.46 -11.01
N LYS A 2 30.26 -33.01 -10.64
CA LYS A 2 29.89 -31.79 -9.89
C LYS A 2 30.10 -30.40 -10.53
N ARG A 3 28.99 -29.91 -11.11
CA ARG A 3 28.61 -28.50 -11.24
C ARG A 3 28.82 -27.76 -9.92
N THR A 4 29.50 -26.63 -9.95
CA THR A 4 29.34 -25.57 -8.96
C THR A 4 29.04 -24.30 -9.74
N ALA A 5 27.75 -24.02 -9.85
CA ALA A 5 27.24 -22.75 -10.34
C ALA A 5 27.57 -21.72 -9.26
N ASP A 6 28.45 -20.77 -9.60
CA ASP A 6 28.62 -19.56 -8.82
C ASP A 6 27.32 -18.77 -8.97
N GLY A 7 26.53 -18.81 -7.90
CA GLY A 7 25.24 -18.15 -7.78
C GLY A 7 25.42 -16.65 -7.83
N ARG A 8 25.54 -16.12 -9.05
CA ARG A 8 25.39 -14.71 -9.36
C ARG A 8 24.02 -14.31 -8.81
N GLN A 9 24.01 -13.75 -7.59
CA GLN A 9 22.85 -13.07 -7.05
C GLN A 9 22.58 -11.92 -8.02
N GLN A 10 21.70 -12.18 -8.97
CA GLN A 10 21.02 -11.16 -9.74
C GLN A 10 20.05 -10.53 -8.73
N THR A 11 20.53 -9.58 -7.93
CA THR A 11 19.64 -8.65 -7.24
C THR A 11 18.94 -7.90 -8.36
N ALA A 12 17.64 -8.15 -8.49
CA ALA A 12 16.79 -7.51 -9.47
C ALA A 12 17.03 -6.00 -9.47
N ALA A 13 17.07 -5.43 -10.67
CA ALA A 13 17.29 -4.02 -10.95
C ALA A 13 16.70 -3.09 -9.87
N SER A 14 17.56 -2.34 -9.20
CA SER A 14 17.17 -1.06 -8.59
C SER A 14 16.77 -0.13 -9.73
N GLN A 15 15.50 -0.22 -10.15
CA GLN A 15 14.85 0.84 -10.91
C GLN A 15 14.80 2.08 -10.01
N PRO A 16 14.89 3.31 -10.55
CA PRO A 16 14.65 4.50 -9.74
C PRO A 16 13.16 4.55 -9.36
N GLU A 17 12.78 3.88 -8.27
CA GLU A 17 11.50 4.13 -7.63
C GLU A 17 11.57 5.48 -6.90
N THR A 18 10.67 6.40 -7.24
CA THR A 18 10.56 7.65 -6.49
C THR A 18 9.84 7.31 -5.18
N THR A 19 10.52 7.54 -4.06
CA THR A 19 10.00 7.39 -2.71
C THR A 19 9.65 8.76 -2.15
N GLU A 20 8.41 8.94 -1.71
CA GLU A 20 7.90 10.20 -1.17
C GLU A 20 7.28 9.97 0.20
N ASP A 21 7.35 10.95 1.08
CA ASP A 21 6.72 10.87 2.40
C ASP A 21 5.18 10.94 2.29
N LEU A 22 4.47 10.30 3.22
CA LEU A 22 3.01 10.37 3.31
C LEU A 22 2.55 11.69 3.96
N THR A 23 2.66 12.79 3.21
CA THR A 23 2.32 14.14 3.69
C THR A 23 0.90 14.59 3.32
N ASP A 24 0.30 13.97 2.30
CA ASP A 24 -1.05 14.32 1.86
C ASP A 24 -2.12 13.78 2.84
N PRO A 25 -3.01 14.65 3.36
CA PRO A 25 -3.99 14.25 4.38
C PRO A 25 -5.06 13.29 3.85
N GLU A 26 -5.40 13.33 2.56
CA GLU A 26 -6.38 12.41 1.97
C GLU A 26 -5.77 11.00 1.80
N GLU A 27 -4.53 10.94 1.34
CA GLU A 27 -3.77 9.69 1.24
C GLU A 27 -3.51 9.08 2.64
N GLU A 28 -3.20 9.90 3.63
CA GLU A 28 -3.07 9.46 5.02
C GLU A 28 -4.36 8.83 5.54
N ALA A 29 -5.50 9.53 5.35
CA ALA A 29 -6.81 9.01 5.77
C ALA A 29 -7.15 7.69 5.07
N LYS A 30 -6.79 7.56 3.79
CA LYS A 30 -6.96 6.33 3.01
C LYS A 30 -6.13 5.17 3.57
N VAL A 31 -4.84 5.39 3.83
CA VAL A 31 -3.95 4.38 4.42
C VAL A 31 -4.46 3.95 5.79
N ARG A 32 -4.82 4.91 6.64
CA ARG A 32 -5.40 4.63 7.96
C ARG A 32 -6.64 3.74 7.86
N ARG A 33 -7.59 4.08 6.97
CA ARG A 33 -8.80 3.27 6.75
C ARG A 33 -8.49 1.86 6.26
N MET A 34 -7.45 1.68 5.45
CA MET A 34 -6.99 0.35 5.03
C MET A 34 -6.48 -0.47 6.21
N ILE A 35 -5.73 0.15 7.13
CA ILE A 35 -5.22 -0.49 8.33
C ILE A 35 -6.35 -0.81 9.31
N GLU A 36 -7.34 0.07 9.48
CA GLU A 36 -8.55 -0.16 10.28
C GLU A 36 -9.30 -1.41 9.80
N ARG A 37 -9.58 -1.50 8.50
CA ARG A 37 -10.22 -2.69 7.90
C ARG A 37 -9.37 -3.94 8.09
N HIS A 38 -8.06 -3.85 7.91
CA HIS A 38 -7.17 -4.98 8.13
C HIS A 38 -7.22 -5.46 9.60
N ALA A 39 -7.22 -4.54 10.56
CA ALA A 39 -7.37 -4.87 11.98
C ALA A 39 -8.71 -5.53 12.28
N GLU A 40 -9.80 -5.07 11.66
CA GLU A 40 -11.14 -5.63 11.80
C GLU A 40 -11.25 -7.05 11.21
N TYR A 41 -10.70 -7.27 10.02
CA TYR A 41 -10.81 -8.56 9.34
C TYR A 41 -9.87 -9.63 9.87
N THR A 42 -8.71 -9.25 10.39
CA THR A 42 -7.65 -10.20 10.78
C THR A 42 -7.34 -10.23 12.27
N GLU A 43 -7.93 -9.31 13.04
CA GLU A 43 -7.63 -9.12 14.46
C GLU A 43 -6.13 -8.86 14.72
N SER A 44 -5.41 -8.30 13.74
CA SER A 44 -3.98 -8.06 13.84
C SER A 44 -3.64 -7.15 15.03
N ALA A 45 -2.87 -7.68 15.98
CA ALA A 45 -2.37 -6.91 17.12
C ALA A 45 -1.39 -5.81 16.68
N VAL A 46 -0.66 -6.03 15.60
CA VAL A 46 0.25 -5.03 15.00
C VAL A 46 -0.56 -3.87 14.42
N ALA A 47 -1.63 -4.16 13.68
CA ALA A 47 -2.49 -3.13 13.11
C ALA A 47 -3.17 -2.29 14.19
N ARG A 48 -3.64 -2.93 15.27
CA ARG A 48 -4.21 -2.22 16.44
C ARG A 48 -3.19 -1.29 17.10
N ARG A 49 -1.95 -1.75 17.29
CA ARG A 49 -0.87 -0.90 17.83
C ARG A 49 -0.55 0.28 16.90
N ALA A 50 -0.44 0.03 15.59
CA ALA A 50 -0.20 1.09 14.61
C ALA A 50 -1.29 2.17 14.61
N LEU A 51 -2.56 1.79 14.83
CA LEU A 51 -3.68 2.72 14.92
C LEU A 51 -3.72 3.49 16.25
N ASN A 52 -3.32 2.86 17.36
CA ASN A 52 -3.24 3.51 18.66
C ASN A 52 -2.19 4.63 18.66
N ASP A 53 -1.01 4.35 18.08
CA ASP A 53 0.10 5.30 18.00
C ASP A 53 0.24 5.90 16.59
N TRP A 54 -0.91 6.27 15.99
CA TRP A 54 -0.96 6.69 14.58
C TRP A 54 -0.09 7.91 14.29
N HIS A 55 -0.03 8.88 15.21
CA HIS A 55 0.75 10.12 15.02
C HIS A 55 2.24 9.85 14.81
N GLU A 56 2.80 8.83 15.46
CA GLU A 56 4.20 8.43 15.25
C GLU A 56 4.33 7.46 14.08
N THR A 57 3.42 6.49 13.99
CA THR A 57 3.49 5.42 12.98
C THR A 57 3.32 5.96 11.56
N ARG A 58 2.50 7.00 11.36
CA ARG A 58 2.29 7.64 10.03
C ARG A 58 3.59 8.10 9.39
N GLY A 59 4.57 8.55 10.19
CA GLY A 59 5.86 9.05 9.70
C GLY A 59 6.79 7.96 9.20
N GLN A 60 6.44 6.69 9.40
CA GLN A 60 7.20 5.53 8.92
C GLN A 60 6.70 5.03 7.56
N PHE A 61 5.58 5.55 7.07
CA PHE A 61 5.04 5.17 5.76
C PHE A 61 5.66 6.00 4.65
N VAL A 62 6.16 5.30 3.63
CA VAL A 62 6.71 5.89 2.42
C VAL A 62 5.81 5.49 1.25
N LYS A 63 5.39 6.48 0.48
CA LYS A 63 4.72 6.29 -0.79
C LYS A 63 5.76 5.88 -1.82
N VAL A 64 5.52 4.74 -2.47
CA VAL A 64 6.37 4.24 -3.55
C VAL A 64 5.60 4.39 -4.85
N MET A 65 6.15 5.15 -5.78
CA MET A 65 5.62 5.28 -7.14
C MET A 65 6.67 4.73 -8.13
N PRO A 66 6.51 3.49 -8.61
CA PRO A 66 7.38 2.94 -9.64
C PRO A 66 7.30 3.81 -10.91
N THR A 67 8.43 4.04 -11.56
CA THR A 67 8.51 4.95 -12.71
C THR A 67 7.68 4.43 -13.89
N GLU A 68 7.79 3.15 -14.19
CA GLU A 68 7.03 2.48 -15.23
C GLU A 68 5.52 2.47 -14.94
N TYR A 69 5.14 2.50 -13.66
CA TYR A 69 3.74 2.58 -13.26
C TYR A 69 3.17 3.99 -13.47
N ARG A 70 3.97 5.04 -13.24
CA ARG A 70 3.57 6.42 -13.56
C ARG A 70 3.37 6.59 -15.07
N GLU A 71 4.30 6.13 -15.89
CA GLU A 71 4.19 6.21 -17.35
C GLU A 71 2.97 5.44 -17.87
N ALA A 72 2.67 4.27 -17.31
CA ALA A 72 1.48 3.50 -17.65
C ALA A 72 0.18 4.23 -17.26
N LEU A 73 0.14 4.88 -16.09
CA LEU A 73 -1.03 5.68 -15.66
C LEU A 73 -1.24 6.89 -16.56
N GLU A 74 -0.18 7.61 -16.94
CA GLU A 74 -0.27 8.76 -17.85
C GLU A 74 -0.72 8.34 -19.25
N ALA A 75 -0.27 7.18 -19.74
CA ALA A 75 -0.72 6.61 -21.01
C ALA A 75 -2.22 6.21 -20.97
N MET A 76 -2.70 5.73 -19.82
CA MET A 76 -4.13 5.40 -19.61
C MET A 76 -5.00 6.65 -19.50
N GLU A 77 -4.52 7.71 -18.84
CA GLU A 77 -5.23 9.01 -18.76
C GLU A 77 -5.40 9.67 -20.14
N GLN A 78 -4.40 9.53 -21.03
CA GLN A 78 -4.48 10.00 -22.41
C GLN A 78 -5.50 9.24 -23.27
N ASN A 79 -5.86 8.00 -22.88
CA ASN A 79 -6.84 7.17 -23.58
C ASN A 79 -8.27 7.31 -23.01
N GLY A 80 -8.51 8.26 -22.09
CA GLY A 80 -9.85 8.57 -21.57
C GLY A 80 -10.37 7.60 -20.51
N GLU A 81 -9.52 6.72 -19.98
CA GLU A 81 -9.86 5.82 -18.88
C GLU A 81 -9.46 6.49 -17.56
N ALA A 82 -10.21 7.53 -17.19
CA ALA A 82 -9.99 8.28 -15.97
C ALA A 82 -10.13 7.35 -14.75
N ARG A 83 -9.03 7.15 -14.02
CA ARG A 83 -8.82 7.12 -12.54
C ARG A 83 -9.81 6.36 -11.61
N GLU A 84 -10.89 5.76 -12.12
CA GLU A 84 -12.05 5.32 -11.33
C GLU A 84 -11.88 3.89 -10.75
N GLY A 85 -10.86 3.15 -11.18
CA GLY A 85 -10.62 1.75 -10.76
C GLY A 85 -9.66 1.53 -9.59
N LEU A 86 -8.85 2.54 -9.20
CA LEU A 86 -7.86 2.41 -8.11
C LEU A 86 -8.35 2.97 -6.77
N VAL A 87 -9.52 3.60 -6.76
CA VAL A 87 -10.25 3.93 -5.53
C VAL A 87 -11.01 2.67 -5.13
N GLY A 88 -10.32 1.78 -4.41
CA GLY A 88 -10.89 0.54 -3.88
C GLY A 88 -12.22 0.81 -3.19
N GLY A 89 -13.29 0.41 -3.87
CA GLY A 89 -14.68 0.54 -3.43
C GLY A 89 -14.80 0.09 -1.99
N GLY A 90 -15.24 1.01 -1.13
CA GLY A 90 -15.48 0.73 0.27
C GLY A 90 -16.65 -0.22 0.42
N GLY A 91 -16.39 -1.53 0.37
CA GLY A 91 -17.28 -2.53 0.94
C GLY A 91 -17.51 -2.16 2.41
N ALA A 92 -18.77 -1.93 2.77
CA ALA A 92 -19.17 -1.68 4.14
C ALA A 92 -18.77 -2.88 5.00
N PRO A 93 -18.17 -2.67 6.19
CA PRO A 93 -17.87 -3.75 7.10
C PRO A 93 -19.17 -4.50 7.46
N PRO A 94 -19.19 -5.84 7.46
CA PRO A 94 -20.36 -6.56 7.93
C PRO A 94 -20.53 -6.28 9.42
N GLN A 95 -21.62 -5.60 9.81
CA GLN A 95 -22.02 -5.46 11.20
C GLN A 95 -22.19 -6.85 11.86
N ARG A 96 -21.12 -7.39 12.44
CA ARG A 96 -21.23 -8.49 13.39
C ARG A 96 -21.81 -7.91 14.67
N GLY A 97 -23.09 -8.20 14.90
CA GLY A 97 -23.82 -7.82 16.08
C GLY A 97 -23.04 -8.19 17.34
N ALA A 98 -22.73 -7.18 18.14
CA ALA A 98 -22.40 -7.38 19.54
C ALA A 98 -23.61 -8.03 20.21
N SER A 99 -23.54 -9.33 20.45
CA SER A 99 -24.38 -9.99 21.43
C SER A 99 -23.68 -9.89 22.78
N ALA A 100 -24.27 -9.13 23.70
CA ALA A 100 -24.09 -9.23 25.14
C ALA A 100 -25.38 -8.72 25.81
#